data_AF-A0A1G9RIK3-F1
#
_entry.id   AF-A0A1G9RIK3-F1
#
_cell.length_a   1.000
_cell.length_b   1.000
_cell.length_c   1.000
_cell.angle_alpha   90.00
_cell.angle_beta   90.00
_cell.angle_gamma   90.00
#
_symmetry.space_group_name_H-M   'P 1'
#
loop_
_entity.id
_entity.type
_entity.pdbx_description
1 polymer ?
#
loop_
_entity_poly.entity_id
_entity_poly.type
_entity_poly.pdbx_seq_one_letter_code
_entity_poly.pdbx_strand_id
1 'polypeptide(L)'
;MAMVAFDTLKFARPLREKAKLSREQAEGSADAMAEALQGDLVRTADLRAALAGTRPAIVCWVAGLIGFQTRAFIALARALH
;
A
#
# COMPACT_ATOMS: atom_id res chain seq x y z
N MET A 1 -4.17 18.70 3.03
CA MET A 1 -3.10 17.73 2.73
C MET A 1 -2.02 18.45 1.95
N ALA A 2 -0.86 18.71 2.57
CA ALA A 2 0.28 19.29 1.88
C ALA A 2 0.96 18.18 1.07
N MET A 3 0.80 18.19 -0.24
CA MET A 3 1.57 17.36 -1.16
C MET A 3 2.95 18.00 -1.26
N VAL A 4 3.93 17.44 -0.56
CA VAL A 4 5.32 17.86 -0.67
C VAL A 4 5.79 17.42 -2.06
N ALA A 5 5.90 18.37 -2.98
CA ALA A 5 6.41 18.11 -4.32
C ALA A 5 7.88 17.66 -4.24
N PHE A 6 8.24 16.64 -5.01
CA PHE A 6 9.63 16.18 -5.12
C PHE A 6 10.44 17.26 -5.86
N ASP A 7 11.41 17.86 -5.15
CA ASP A 7 12.25 18.94 -5.67
C ASP A 7 13.51 18.35 -6.31
N THR A 8 13.41 18.13 -7.62
CA THR A 8 14.43 17.54 -8.49
C THR A 8 15.79 18.26 -8.36
N LEU A 9 15.78 19.59 -8.14
CA LEU A 9 16.99 20.40 -7.97
C LEU A 9 17.65 20.18 -6.61
N LYS A 10 16.86 19.96 -5.55
CA LYS A 10 17.39 19.58 -4.23
C LYS A 10 17.90 18.15 -4.18
N PHE A 11 17.49 17.29 -5.11
CA PHE A 11 18.01 15.92 -5.23
C PHE A 11 19.27 15.84 -6.11
N ALA A 12 19.29 16.55 -7.25
CA ALA A 12 20.43 16.57 -8.15
C ALA A 12 21.69 17.24 -7.54
N ARG A 13 21.51 18.27 -6.70
CA ARG A 13 22.61 19.01 -6.07
C ARG A 13 23.49 18.16 -5.14
N PRO A 14 22.94 17.42 -4.16
CA PRO A 14 23.73 16.51 -3.31
C PRO A 14 24.28 15.31 -4.08
N LEU A 15 23.61 14.81 -5.12
CA LEU A 15 24.15 13.75 -5.99
C LEU A 15 25.40 14.23 -6.74
N ARG A 16 25.39 15.46 -7.24
CA ARG A 16 26.55 16.08 -7.89
C ARG A 16 27.68 16.35 -6.90
N GLU A 17 27.38 16.96 -5.75
CA GLU A 17 28.40 17.39 -4.79
C GLU A 17 28.98 16.24 -3.96
N LYS A 18 28.16 15.25 -3.58
CA LYS A 18 28.60 14.14 -2.71
C LYS A 18 28.92 12.85 -3.45
N ALA A 19 28.28 12.58 -4.58
CA ALA A 19 28.51 11.35 -5.36
C ALA A 19 29.39 11.54 -6.60
N LYS A 20 29.89 12.77 -6.87
CA LYS A 20 30.71 13.12 -8.04
C LYS A 20 30.07 12.74 -9.39
N LEU A 21 28.75 12.70 -9.46
CA LEU A 21 28.02 12.44 -10.70
C LEU A 21 28.11 13.67 -11.63
N SER A 22 28.31 13.44 -12.93
CA SER A 22 28.24 14.49 -13.94
C SER A 22 26.87 15.17 -13.91
N ARG A 23 26.81 16.46 -14.25
CA ARG A 23 25.59 17.28 -14.21
C ARG A 23 24.42 16.61 -14.94
N GLU A 24 24.70 16.05 -16.12
CA GLU A 24 23.72 15.36 -16.95
C GLU A 24 23.20 14.07 -16.28
N GLN A 25 24.06 13.35 -15.54
CA GLN A 25 23.65 12.12 -14.83
C GLN A 25 22.86 12.43 -13.56
N ALA A 26 23.21 13.49 -12.84
CA ALA A 26 22.50 13.90 -11.64
C ALA A 26 21.13 14.49 -11.99
N GLU A 27 21.04 15.28 -13.06
CA GLU A 27 19.78 15.82 -13.57
C GLU A 27 18.91 14.70 -14.17
N GLY A 28 19.46 13.79 -14.97
CA GLY A 28 18.72 12.65 -15.53
C GLY A 28 18.24 11.63 -14.48
N SER A 29 19.05 11.36 -13.45
CA SER A 29 18.64 10.49 -12.33
C SER A 29 17.55 11.13 -11.48
N ALA A 30 17.62 12.44 -11.27
CA ALA A 30 16.61 13.17 -10.54
C ALA A 30 15.29 13.25 -11.32
N ASP A 31 15.36 13.44 -12.63
CA ASP A 31 14.20 13.50 -13.52
C ASP A 31 13.51 12.15 -13.64
N ALA A 32 14.25 11.06 -13.85
CA ALA A 32 13.69 9.70 -13.86
C ALA A 32 13.06 9.31 -12.51
N MET A 33 13.63 9.78 -11.40
CA MET A 33 13.07 9.56 -10.06
C MET A 33 11.84 10.44 -9.83
N ALA A 34 11.80 11.67 -10.35
CA ALA A 34 10.62 12.51 -10.34
C ALA A 34 9.48 11.90 -11.19
N GLU A 35 9.80 11.33 -12.35
CA GLU A 35 8.86 10.65 -13.23
C GLU A 35 8.34 9.35 -12.59
N ALA A 36 9.20 8.56 -11.94
CA ALA A 36 8.78 7.38 -11.18
C ALA A 36 7.92 7.73 -9.95
N LEU A 37 8.13 8.90 -9.34
CA LEU A 37 7.29 9.42 -8.26
C LEU A 37 6.00 10.11 -8.77
N GLN A 38 5.95 10.53 -10.04
CA GLN A 38 4.74 11.04 -10.68
C GLN A 38 3.88 9.92 -11.28
N GLY A 39 4.52 8.86 -11.76
CA GLY A 39 3.90 7.58 -12.07
C GLY A 39 3.36 6.91 -10.81
N ASP A 40 2.45 5.96 -11.00
CA ASP A 40 1.54 5.32 -10.03
C ASP A 40 2.16 4.94 -8.67
N LEU A 41 2.48 5.96 -7.86
CA LEU A 41 2.79 5.80 -6.46
C LEU A 41 1.47 5.39 -5.83
N VAL A 42 1.33 4.09 -5.55
CA VAL A 42 0.30 3.57 -4.66
C VAL A 42 0.39 4.40 -3.38
N ARG A 43 -0.50 5.39 -3.27
CA ARG A 43 -0.37 6.40 -2.24
C ARG A 43 -0.62 5.66 -0.95
N THR A 44 0.03 6.06 0.13
CA THR A 44 -0.23 5.46 1.45
C THR A 44 -1.72 5.51 1.81
N ALA A 45 -2.47 6.43 1.18
CA ALA A 45 -3.93 6.50 1.20
C ALA A 45 -4.62 5.33 0.48
N ASP A 46 -4.14 4.88 -0.67
CA ASP A 46 -4.68 3.73 -1.42
C ASP A 46 -4.43 2.42 -0.69
N LEU A 47 -3.23 2.26 -0.10
CA LEU A 47 -2.94 1.15 0.81
C LEU A 47 -3.85 1.14 2.04
N ARG A 48 -4.13 2.32 2.63
CA ARG A 48 -5.08 2.44 3.74
C ARG A 48 -6.52 2.15 3.32
N ALA A 49 -6.92 2.59 2.13
CA ALA A 49 -8.25 2.31 1.59
C ALA A 49 -8.45 0.81 1.35
N ALA A 50 -7.45 0.14 0.75
CA ALA A 50 -7.45 -1.30 0.57
C ALA A 50 -7.53 -2.03 1.93
N LEU A 51 -6.71 -1.64 2.91
CA LEU A 51 -6.72 -2.25 4.25
C LEU A 51 -8.04 -2.01 4.99
N ALA A 52 -8.64 -0.83 4.82
CA ALA A 52 -9.94 -0.48 5.40
C ALA A 52 -11.07 -1.32 4.80
N GLY A 53 -11.00 -1.72 3.53
CA GLY A 53 -11.95 -2.63 2.88
C GLY A 53 -11.76 -4.11 3.29
N THR A 54 -10.53 -4.54 3.55
CA THR A 54 -10.23 -5.94 3.89
C THR A 54 -10.72 -6.34 5.30
N ARG A 55 -10.63 -5.42 6.27
CA ARG A 55 -11.05 -5.68 7.66
C ARG A 55 -12.55 -6.06 7.79
N PRO A 56 -13.52 -5.31 7.23
CA PRO A 56 -14.94 -5.68 7.31
C PRO A 56 -15.24 -6.95 6.51
N ALA A 57 -14.54 -7.19 5.39
CA ALA A 57 -14.69 -8.44 4.64
C ALA A 57 -14.31 -9.64 5.50
N ILE A 58 -13.12 -9.64 6.13
CA ILE A 58 -12.68 -10.73 7.00
C ILE A 58 -13.68 -10.97 8.14
N VAL A 59 -14.18 -9.90 8.78
CA VAL A 59 -15.18 -10.02 9.85
C VAL A 59 -16.47 -10.68 9.35
N CYS A 60 -16.96 -10.31 8.16
CA CYS A 60 -18.14 -10.91 7.56
C CYS A 60 -17.94 -12.41 7.26
N TRP A 61 -16.79 -12.78 6.70
CA TRP A 61 -16.43 -14.18 6.44
C TRP A 61 -16.34 -15.00 7.74
N VAL A 62 -15.68 -14.48 8.78
CA VAL A 62 -15.55 -15.16 10.09
C VAL A 62 -16.92 -15.34 10.75
N ALA A 63 -17.78 -14.31 10.71
CA ALA A 63 -19.13 -14.41 11.24
C ALA A 63 -19.96 -15.48 10.51
N GLY A 64 -19.84 -15.56 9.17
CA GLY A 64 -20.47 -16.60 8.37
C GLY A 64 -20.01 -18.01 8.74
N LEU A 65 -18.69 -18.20 8.93
CA LEU A 65 -18.13 -19.48 9.36
C LEU A 65 -18.60 -19.88 10.77
N ILE A 66 -18.63 -18.95 11.74
CA ILE A 66 -19.13 -19.23 13.11
C ILE A 66 -20.60 -19.67 13.07
N GLY A 67 -21.43 -18.99 12.26
CA GLY A 67 -22.84 -19.36 12.09
C GLY A 67 -23.00 -20.77 11.50
N PHE A 68 -22.17 -21.11 10.50
CA PHE A 68 -22.15 -22.43 9.90
C PHE A 68 -21.73 -23.53 10.90
N GLN A 69 -20.65 -23.32 11.66
CA GLN A 69 -20.17 -24.26 12.68
C GLN A 69 -21.24 -24.53 13.74
N THR A 70 -21.94 -23.49 14.20
CA THR A 70 -23.02 -23.61 15.19
C THR A 70 -24.15 -24.50 14.68
N ARG A 71 -24.56 -24.33 13.41
CA ARG A 71 -25.61 -25.14 12.78
C ARG A 71 -25.18 -26.60 12.60
N ALA A 72 -23.93 -26.84 12.21
CA ALA A 72 -23.37 -28.18 12.10
C ALA A 72 -23.36 -28.90 13.46
N PHE A 73 -22.99 -28.20 14.53
CA PHE A 73 -22.96 -28.78 15.88
C PHE A 73 -24.37 -29.13 16.39
N ILE A 74 -25.36 -28.26 16.16
CA ILE A 74 -26.77 -28.53 16.51
C ILE A 74 -27.33 -29.72 15.72
N ALA A 75 -27.02 -29.81 14.42
CA ALA A 75 -27.45 -30.92 13.58
C ALA A 75 -26.83 -32.24 14.04
N LEU A 76 -25.54 -32.23 14.38
CA LEU A 76 -24.84 -33.39 14.91
C LEU A 76 -25.43 -33.83 16.26
N ALA A 77 -25.66 -32.89 17.19
CA ALA A 77 -26.27 -33.19 18.49
C ALA A 77 -27.68 -33.79 18.35
N ARG A 78 -28.47 -33.36 17.36
CA ARG A 78 -29.77 -33.96 17.04
C ARG A 78 -29.67 -35.35 16.41
N ALA A 79 -28.63 -35.64 15.63
CA ALA A 79 -28.45 -36.93 14.98
C ALA A 79 -27.95 -38.03 15.94
N LEU A 80 -27.39 -37.62 17.08
CA LEU A 80 -26.89 -38.49 18.16
C LEU A 80 -27.95 -38.81 19.23
N HIS A 81 -29.12 -38.16 19.19
CA HIS A 81 -30.24 -38.33 20.12
C HIS A 81 -31.40 -39.05 19.44
#